data_AF-A0A3S4RD76-F1
#
_entry.id   AF-A0A3S4RD76-F1
#
_cell.length_a   1.000
_cell.length_b   1.000
_cell.length_c   1.000
_cell.angle_alpha   90.00
_cell.angle_beta   90.00
_cell.angle_gamma   90.00
#
_symmetry.space_group_name_H-M   'P 1'
#
loop_
_entity.id
_entity.type
_entity.pdbx_description
1 polymer ?
#
loop_
_entity_poly.entity_id
_entity_poly.type
_entity_poly.pdbx_seq_one_letter_code
_entity_poly.pdbx_strand_id
1 'polypeptide(L)'
;MVGPMSQGADTGLGDEFAVEDLTTGPHASGFGSVGDGRTFAFLVHDHQDLRVEIYRPRLAGPVPQREDVVASTTRSCKGVDLADERSLIAAVRDAVTEAAARPAR
;
A
#
# COMPACT_ATOMS: atom_id res chain seq x y z
N MET A 1 6.98 -38.52 11.30
CA MET A 1 6.57 -37.45 12.23
C MET A 1 7.72 -36.45 12.28
N VAL A 2 7.70 -35.46 11.39
CA VAL A 2 8.73 -34.40 11.33
C VAL A 2 8.10 -33.14 11.92
N GLY A 3 8.80 -32.54 12.89
CA GLY A 3 8.30 -31.40 13.67
C GLY A 3 8.05 -30.15 12.83
N PRO A 4 7.26 -29.19 13.35
CA PRO A 4 6.93 -27.99 12.61
C PRO A 4 8.19 -27.19 12.34
N MET A 5 8.44 -26.96 11.05
CA MET A 5 9.47 -26.09 10.53
C MET A 5 9.25 -24.71 11.15
N SER A 6 10.20 -24.31 11.98
CA SER A 6 10.19 -23.07 12.74
C SER A 6 10.18 -21.89 11.77
N GLN A 7 9.12 -21.09 11.83
CA GLN A 7 9.07 -19.79 11.19
C GLN A 7 10.06 -18.89 11.94
N GLY A 8 11.26 -18.74 11.37
CA GLY A 8 12.13 -17.62 11.70
C GLY A 8 11.42 -16.36 11.24
N ALA A 9 10.67 -15.73 12.13
CA ALA A 9 10.30 -14.34 11.97
C ALA A 9 11.54 -13.55 12.37
N ASP A 10 12.35 -13.21 11.37
CA ASP A 10 13.47 -12.28 11.47
C ASP A 10 12.90 -10.90 11.85
N THR A 11 12.62 -10.75 13.14
CA THR A 11 12.02 -9.55 13.73
C THR A 11 13.13 -8.51 13.88
N GLY A 12 13.57 -7.95 12.76
CA GLY A 12 14.73 -7.07 12.71
C GLY A 12 14.64 -5.83 11.81
N LEU A 13 13.77 -5.76 10.80
CA LEU A 13 13.80 -4.67 9.80
C LEU A 13 12.40 -4.39 9.17
N GLY A 14 11.34 -4.33 9.99
CA GLY A 14 9.96 -4.47 9.48
C GLY A 14 9.00 -3.28 9.63
N ASP A 15 9.44 -2.13 10.14
CA ASP A 15 8.56 -1.00 10.49
C ASP A 15 8.59 0.15 9.44
N GLU A 16 9.22 -0.09 8.29
CA GLU A 16 9.36 0.91 7.23
C GLU A 16 8.43 0.61 6.05
N PHE A 17 7.82 1.67 5.50
CA PHE A 17 7.03 1.61 4.28
C PHE A 17 7.73 0.79 3.20
N ALA A 18 7.07 -0.29 2.76
CA ALA A 18 7.59 -1.23 1.78
C ALA A 18 6.54 -1.45 0.68
N VAL A 19 6.98 -1.39 -0.58
CA VAL A 19 6.14 -1.73 -1.74
C VAL A 19 6.50 -3.17 -2.14
N GLU A 20 5.52 -4.07 -2.10
CA GLU A 20 5.73 -5.50 -2.41
C GLU A 20 5.57 -5.78 -3.89
N ASP A 21 4.56 -5.16 -4.51
CA ASP A 21 4.31 -5.23 -5.94
C ASP A 21 4.04 -3.83 -6.49
N LEU A 22 4.64 -3.54 -7.64
CA LEU A 22 4.50 -2.26 -8.32
C LEU A 22 4.54 -2.46 -9.82
N THR A 23 3.48 -2.02 -10.47
CA THR A 23 3.37 -1.91 -11.91
C THR A 23 3.40 -0.42 -12.26
N THR A 24 4.36 -0.01 -13.09
CA THR A 24 4.47 1.37 -13.61
C THR A 24 3.64 1.57 -14.88
N GLY A 25 3.37 2.82 -15.22
CA GLY A 25 2.72 3.23 -16.47
C GLY A 25 1.38 3.94 -16.28
N PRO A 26 0.59 4.14 -17.36
CA PRO A 26 -0.67 4.89 -17.31
C PRO A 26 -1.74 4.28 -16.40
N HIS A 27 -1.66 2.97 -16.16
CA HIS A 27 -2.51 2.23 -15.23
C HIS A 27 -1.68 1.67 -14.07
N ALA A 28 -0.77 2.48 -13.53
CA ALA A 28 0.10 2.05 -12.46
C ALA A 28 -0.71 1.56 -11.25
N SER A 29 -0.29 0.44 -10.68
CA SER A 29 -0.96 -0.20 -9.55
C SER A 29 0.02 -1.01 -8.73
N GLY A 30 -0.34 -1.30 -7.50
CA GLY A 30 0.50 -2.13 -6.64
C GLY A 30 -0.03 -2.23 -5.23
N PHE A 31 0.70 -2.95 -4.40
CA PHE A 31 0.40 -3.10 -2.97
C PHE A 31 1.68 -3.20 -2.14
N GLY A 32 1.54 -2.96 -0.84
CA GLY A 32 2.65 -2.98 0.09
C GLY A 32 2.22 -2.86 1.53
N SER A 33 3.19 -2.66 2.42
CA SER A 33 2.99 -2.55 3.86
C SER A 33 3.48 -1.20 4.39
N VAL A 34 2.75 -0.60 5.32
CA VAL A 34 3.05 0.72 5.91
C VAL A 34 4.09 0.62 7.04
N GLY A 35 4.37 -0.58 7.55
CA GLY A 35 5.26 -0.83 8.69
C GLY A 35 4.51 -1.07 10.00
N ASP A 36 3.38 -0.38 10.22
CA ASP A 36 2.51 -0.57 11.41
C ASP A 36 1.69 -1.88 11.41
N GLY A 37 2.09 -2.88 10.60
CA GLY A 37 1.28 -4.08 10.32
C GLY A 37 0.06 -3.83 9.42
N ARG A 38 -0.12 -2.60 8.92
CA ARG A 38 -1.16 -2.24 7.95
C ARG A 38 -0.65 -2.43 6.53
N THR A 39 -1.49 -3.00 5.67
CA THR A 39 -1.22 -3.12 4.23
C THR A 39 -1.88 -1.96 3.51
N PHE A 40 -1.31 -1.52 2.39
CA PHE A 40 -1.95 -0.58 1.48
C PHE A 40 -1.98 -1.14 0.05
N ALA A 41 -2.97 -0.73 -0.71
CA ALA A 41 -2.99 -0.89 -2.15
C ALA A 41 -3.08 0.50 -2.80
N PHE A 42 -2.51 0.63 -3.99
CA PHE A 42 -2.64 1.85 -4.77
C PHE A 42 -2.98 1.50 -6.22
N LEU A 43 -3.70 2.40 -6.87
CA LEU A 43 -4.04 2.27 -8.26
C LEU A 43 -4.31 3.62 -8.91
N VAL A 44 -3.84 3.79 -10.14
CA VAL A 44 -4.06 5.00 -10.94
C VAL A 44 -5.34 4.86 -11.75
N HIS A 45 -6.31 5.73 -11.47
CA HIS A 45 -7.49 5.97 -12.31
C HIS A 45 -7.22 7.09 -13.33
N ASP A 46 -7.90 7.01 -14.48
CA ASP A 46 -7.91 8.05 -15.51
C ASP A 46 -6.52 8.59 -15.90
N HIS A 47 -5.48 7.77 -15.79
CA HIS A 47 -4.07 8.08 -16.11
C HIS A 47 -3.43 9.18 -15.24
N GLN A 48 -4.14 9.72 -14.27
CA GLN A 48 -3.69 10.90 -13.53
C GLN A 48 -4.15 10.97 -12.07
N ASP A 49 -5.00 10.04 -11.61
CA ASP A 49 -5.55 10.06 -10.26
C ASP A 49 -5.05 8.84 -9.49
N LEU A 50 -4.08 9.04 -8.61
CA LEU A 50 -3.56 8.01 -7.72
C LEU A 50 -4.48 7.85 -6.53
N ARG A 51 -5.13 6.70 -6.48
CA ARG A 51 -5.90 6.27 -5.32
C ARG A 51 -5.04 5.35 -4.46
N VAL A 52 -5.04 5.60 -3.16
CA VAL A 52 -4.40 4.75 -2.15
C VAL A 52 -5.43 4.34 -1.12
N GLU A 53 -5.44 3.06 -0.78
CA GLU A 53 -6.33 2.45 0.19
C GLU A 53 -5.49 1.70 1.23
N ILE A 54 -5.65 2.04 2.50
CA ILE A 54 -4.96 1.40 3.63
C ILE A 54 -5.96 0.47 4.32
N TYR A 55 -5.55 -0.78 4.51
CA TYR A 55 -6.34 -1.86 5.08
C TYR A 55 -5.99 -2.09 6.56
N ARG A 56 -6.93 -2.70 7.29
CA ARG A 56 -6.77 -3.02 8.71
C ARG A 56 -5.66 -4.08 8.89
N PRO A 57 -4.89 -4.03 9.99
CA PRO A 57 -3.80 -4.97 10.27
C PRO A 57 -4.25 -6.40 10.63
N ARG A 58 -5.55 -6.68 10.57
CA ARG A 58 -6.15 -8.01 10.76
C ARG A 58 -7.23 -8.23 9.71
N LEU A 59 -6.79 -8.53 8.51
CA LEU A 59 -7.67 -9.07 7.48
C LEU A 59 -8.04 -10.50 7.88
N ALA A 60 -9.09 -10.64 8.69
CA ALA A 60 -9.53 -11.94 9.23
C ALA A 60 -10.29 -12.81 8.21
N GLY A 61 -10.52 -12.31 6.99
CA GLY A 61 -11.27 -12.98 5.94
C GLY A 61 -10.47 -13.20 4.65
N PRO A 62 -10.84 -14.20 3.82
CA PRO A 62 -10.13 -14.56 2.59
C PRO A 62 -10.22 -13.50 1.48
N VAL A 63 -11.04 -12.45 1.63
CA VAL A 63 -11.18 -11.37 0.64
C VAL A 63 -11.27 -10.02 1.37
N PRO A 64 -10.31 -9.09 1.19
CA PRO A 64 -10.44 -7.72 1.65
C PRO A 64 -11.69 -7.09 1.05
N GLN A 65 -12.63 -6.67 1.89
CA GLN A 65 -13.77 -5.88 1.43
C GLN A 65 -13.40 -4.39 1.49
N ARG A 66 -14.12 -3.55 0.75
CA ARG A 66 -13.95 -2.08 0.85
C ARG A 66 -14.20 -1.56 2.27
N GLU A 67 -14.96 -2.32 3.06
CA GLU A 67 -15.24 -2.06 4.47
C GLU A 67 -13.98 -2.23 5.34
N ASP A 68 -12.99 -3.01 4.89
CA ASP A 68 -11.70 -3.19 5.56
C ASP A 68 -10.72 -2.02 5.34
N VAL A 69 -11.10 -1.03 4.52
CA VAL A 69 -10.30 0.17 4.29
C VAL A 69 -10.48 1.12 5.48
N VAL A 70 -9.40 1.30 6.27
CA VAL A 70 -9.36 2.23 7.41
C VAL A 70 -9.04 3.65 7.02
N ALA A 71 -8.37 3.82 5.88
CA ALA A 71 -8.08 5.12 5.31
C ALA A 71 -7.97 5.01 3.80
N SER A 72 -8.46 6.00 3.08
CA SER A 72 -8.20 6.12 1.65
C SER A 72 -7.98 7.56 1.29
N THR A 73 -7.12 7.79 0.31
CA THR A 73 -6.96 9.10 -0.31
C THR A 73 -6.93 8.94 -1.82
N THR A 74 -7.40 9.97 -2.52
CA THR A 74 -7.24 10.09 -3.96
C THR A 74 -6.57 11.43 -4.21
N ARG A 75 -5.41 11.40 -4.85
CA ARG A 75 -4.68 12.61 -5.24
C ARG A 75 -4.35 12.59 -6.70
N SER A 76 -4.32 13.78 -7.29
CA SER A 76 -3.83 13.92 -8.67
C SER A 76 -2.31 13.71 -8.70
N CYS A 77 -1.87 12.89 -9.63
CA CYS A 77 -0.47 12.69 -10.03
C CYS A 77 -0.05 13.62 -11.18
N LYS A 78 -0.77 14.73 -11.40
CA LYS A 78 -0.33 15.76 -12.35
C LYS A 78 1.06 16.27 -11.97
N GLY A 79 2.05 15.99 -12.82
CA GLY A 79 3.45 16.31 -12.61
C GLY A 79 4.31 15.18 -12.02
N VAL A 80 3.72 14.01 -11.74
CA VAL A 80 4.46 12.79 -11.36
C VAL A 80 4.66 11.93 -12.60
N ASP A 81 5.88 11.49 -12.85
CA ASP A 81 6.16 10.50 -13.89
C ASP A 81 5.74 9.11 -13.40
N LEU A 82 4.62 8.59 -13.94
CA LEU A 82 4.11 7.27 -13.59
C LEU A 82 4.86 6.12 -14.26
N ALA A 83 5.68 6.40 -15.27
CA ALA A 83 6.55 5.42 -15.90
C ALA A 83 7.86 5.23 -15.11
N ASP A 84 8.21 6.20 -14.27
CA ASP A 84 9.35 6.11 -13.37
C ASP A 84 8.95 5.52 -12.02
N GLU A 85 9.54 4.37 -11.69
CA GLU A 85 9.28 3.64 -10.44
C GLU A 85 9.56 4.51 -9.21
N ARG A 86 10.65 5.28 -9.19
CA ARG A 86 11.04 6.09 -8.02
C ARG A 86 10.05 7.22 -7.77
N SER A 87 9.61 7.88 -8.83
CA SER A 87 8.60 8.94 -8.80
C SER A 87 7.26 8.40 -8.33
N LEU A 88 6.87 7.22 -8.83
CA LEU A 88 5.66 6.53 -8.39
C LEU A 88 5.72 6.14 -6.91
N ILE A 89 6.81 5.52 -6.45
CA ILE A 89 7.01 5.13 -5.05
C ILE A 89 6.95 6.36 -4.14
N ALA A 90 7.60 7.46 -4.52
CA ALA A 90 7.54 8.71 -3.75
C ALA A 90 6.11 9.24 -3.65
N ALA A 91 5.36 9.24 -4.77
CA ALA A 91 3.97 9.66 -4.76
C ALA A 91 3.07 8.74 -3.91
N VAL A 92 3.26 7.43 -3.99
CA VAL A 92 2.54 6.46 -3.16
C VAL A 92 2.86 6.67 -1.68
N ARG A 93 4.12 6.87 -1.32
CA ARG A 93 4.53 7.11 0.08
C ARG A 93 3.88 8.38 0.66
N ASP A 94 3.88 9.46 -0.10
CA ASP A 94 3.24 10.72 0.32
C ASP A 94 1.73 10.54 0.48
N ALA A 95 1.09 9.82 -0.45
CA ALA A 95 -0.33 9.51 -0.40
C ALA A 95 -0.69 8.61 0.80
N VAL A 96 0.14 7.60 1.09
CA VAL A 96 -0.01 6.74 2.28
C VAL A 96 0.13 7.57 3.55
N THR A 97 1.09 8.50 3.60
CA THR A 97 1.27 9.40 4.75
C THR A 97 0.05 10.29 4.95
N GLU A 98 -0.52 10.83 3.87
CA GLU A 98 -1.74 11.64 3.90
C GLU A 98 -2.96 10.84 4.35
N ALA A 99 -3.17 9.65 3.79
CA ALA A 99 -4.26 8.76 4.17
C ALA A 99 -4.13 8.32 5.63
N ALA A 100 -2.92 7.96 6.08
CA ALA A 100 -2.67 7.59 7.47
C ALA A 100 -2.95 8.74 8.45
N ALA A 101 -2.72 9.99 8.03
CA ALA A 101 -3.03 11.18 8.83
C ALA A 101 -4.55 11.49 8.88
N ARG A 102 -5.34 11.00 7.92
CA ARG A 102 -6.80 11.21 7.84
C ARG A 102 -7.55 9.87 7.90
N PRO A 103 -7.65 9.24 9.08
CA PRO A 103 -8.44 8.02 9.23
C PRO A 103 -9.91 8.27 8.85
N ALA A 104 -10.53 7.30 8.17
CA ALA A 104 -11.97 7.32 7.92
C ALA A 104 -12.70 7.22 9.27
N ARG A 105 -13.56 8.20 9.56
CA ARG A 105 -14.29 8.36 10.82
C ARG A 105 -15.49 7.42 10.94
#